data_AF-A0A556PU49-F1
#
_entry.id   AF-A0A556PU49-F1
#
_cell.length_a   1.000
_cell.length_b   1.000
_cell.length_c   1.000
_cell.angle_alpha   90.00
_cell.angle_beta   90.00
_cell.angle_gamma   90.00
#
_symmetry.space_group_name_H-M   'P 1'
#
loop_
_entity.id
_entity.type
_entity.pdbx_description
1 polymer ?
#
loop_
_entity_poly.entity_id
_entity_poly.type
_entity_poly.pdbx_seq_one_letter_code
_entity_poly.pdbx_strand_id
1 'polypeptide(L)'
;MIDNREDIGAKIYDLRRYFHMTQKELCDGICTQAYISKIENGSLAIAADILFKISERLGVDVNYFYDTTFPERMDYSLEVEIQARELVIQDNYTALKRLIEKEEQTPLYENRRFKQFILWHKALCKRYVDKDLDTSLDLLNEALLLFNTNHKVKCEREIEILMNKANILVDFKQYRQAINLYEDLLFSVKKLPIIRNHNIEIMIRYNLSRCYLMISNYEKTIVHAKKGLTSCRNNRSLYGMGHLYFIVGRAYEEIDQTVQALEFFQKAKQVFDLTEEDQYYQKALFNLNELQNLHKQV
;
A
#
# COMPACT_ATOMS: atom_id res chain seq x y z
N MET A 1 24.09 18.15 -5.33
CA MET A 1 24.19 16.84 -4.65
C MET A 1 24.54 17.14 -3.22
N ILE A 2 23.61 16.92 -2.28
CA ILE A 2 23.94 16.95 -0.85
C ILE A 2 24.78 15.69 -0.62
N ASP A 3 26.01 15.86 -0.14
CA ASP A 3 26.91 14.72 0.04
C ASP A 3 26.53 13.98 1.32
N ASN A 4 25.67 12.97 1.21
CA ASN A 4 25.26 12.09 2.33
C ASN A 4 26.47 11.40 3.04
N ARG A 5 27.68 11.54 2.53
CA ARG A 5 28.90 10.95 3.10
C ARG A 5 29.37 11.65 4.38
N GLU A 6 29.20 12.96 4.50
CA GLU A 6 29.62 13.71 5.70
C GLU A 6 28.72 13.40 6.91
N ASP A 7 27.47 13.07 6.65
CA ASP A 7 26.42 12.92 7.66
C ASP A 7 26.49 11.58 8.42
N ILE A 8 26.80 10.48 7.73
CA ILE A 8 26.95 9.15 8.36
C ILE A 8 28.15 9.13 9.31
N GLY A 9 29.28 9.68 8.88
CA GLY A 9 30.49 9.76 9.69
C GLY A 9 30.29 10.56 10.97
N ALA A 10 29.61 11.70 10.87
CA ALA A 10 29.28 12.56 12.00
C ALA A 10 28.40 11.84 13.04
N LYS A 11 27.37 11.11 12.61
CA LYS A 11 26.53 10.34 13.55
C LYS A 11 27.24 9.20 14.24
N ILE A 12 28.13 8.50 13.53
CA ILE A 12 28.97 7.47 14.13
C ILE A 12 29.83 8.10 15.22
N TYR A 13 30.41 9.27 14.94
CA TYR A 13 31.16 10.04 15.93
C TYR A 13 30.29 10.42 17.13
N ASP A 14 29.12 11.02 16.92
CA ASP A 14 28.22 11.49 17.97
C ASP A 14 27.74 10.37 18.88
N LEU A 15 27.24 9.26 18.31
CA LEU A 15 26.82 8.08 19.08
C LEU A 15 27.98 7.48 19.86
N ARG A 16 29.16 7.34 19.24
CA ARG A 16 30.35 6.80 19.91
C ARG A 16 30.72 7.65 21.12
N ARG A 17 30.65 8.98 20.99
CA ARG A 17 30.94 9.92 22.09
C ARG A 17 29.88 9.90 23.18
N TYR A 18 28.61 9.78 22.81
CA TYR A 18 27.49 9.61 23.73
C TYR A 18 27.66 8.37 24.60
N PHE A 19 28.10 7.24 24.02
CA PHE A 19 28.40 6.01 24.76
C PHE A 19 29.81 5.96 25.38
N HIS A 20 30.55 7.07 25.35
CA HIS A 20 31.91 7.19 25.91
C HIS A 20 32.92 6.17 25.36
N MET A 21 32.74 5.71 24.12
CA MET A 21 33.63 4.75 23.47
C MET A 21 34.80 5.44 22.75
N THR A 22 35.96 4.81 22.74
CA THR A 22 37.10 5.16 21.88
C THR A 22 36.91 4.59 20.47
N GLN A 23 37.60 5.17 19.47
CA GLN A 23 37.58 4.63 18.12
C GLN A 23 38.12 3.18 18.07
N LYS A 24 39.07 2.85 18.96
CA LYS A 24 39.65 1.51 19.07
C LYS A 24 38.62 0.49 19.58
N GLU A 25 37.84 0.86 20.58
CA GLU A 25 36.75 0.02 21.11
C GLU A 25 35.63 -0.15 20.08
N LEU A 26 35.30 0.91 19.34
CA LEU A 26 34.29 0.81 18.28
C LEU A 26 34.74 -0.13 17.15
N CYS A 27 36.00 0.00 16.71
CA CYS A 27 36.50 -0.75 15.56
C CYS A 27 36.90 -2.20 15.86
N ASP A 28 36.98 -2.60 17.13
CA ASP A 28 37.56 -3.88 17.55
C ASP A 28 36.90 -5.08 16.86
N GLY A 29 37.68 -5.94 16.22
CA GLY A 29 37.17 -7.07 15.43
C GLY A 29 36.32 -6.69 14.19
N ILE A 30 36.20 -5.41 13.84
CA ILE A 30 35.46 -4.93 12.65
C ILE A 30 36.41 -4.38 11.59
N CYS A 31 37.20 -3.38 11.96
CA CYS A 31 38.08 -2.65 11.04
C CYS A 31 39.25 -1.97 11.80
N THR A 32 40.06 -1.18 11.10
CA THR A 32 41.17 -0.47 11.75
C THR A 32 40.72 0.84 12.39
N GLN A 33 41.38 1.25 13.47
CA GLN A 33 41.11 2.55 14.11
C GLN A 33 41.28 3.73 13.13
N ALA A 34 42.30 3.66 12.26
CA ALA A 34 42.54 4.67 11.23
C ALA A 34 41.39 4.73 10.20
N TYR A 35 40.71 3.62 9.93
CA TYR A 35 39.53 3.57 9.07
C TYR A 35 38.35 4.31 9.72
N ILE A 36 38.04 4.04 10.99
CA ILE A 36 37.03 4.80 11.75
C ILE A 36 37.34 6.28 11.78
N SER A 37 38.59 6.67 12.06
CA SER A 37 38.98 8.07 12.09
C SER A 37 38.75 8.79 10.76
N LYS A 38 38.94 8.10 9.63
CA LYS A 38 38.69 8.65 8.29
C LYS A 38 37.21 8.69 7.92
N ILE A 39 36.40 7.81 8.50
CA ILE A 39 34.94 7.86 8.33
C ILE A 39 34.37 9.02 9.14
N GLU A 40 34.73 9.13 10.42
CA GLU A 40 34.21 10.16 11.33
C GLU A 40 34.54 11.58 10.89
N ASN A 41 35.65 11.79 10.17
CA ASN A 41 36.03 13.09 9.63
C ASN A 41 35.54 13.34 8.19
N GLY A 42 34.70 12.47 7.63
CA GLY A 42 34.13 12.59 6.28
C GLY A 42 35.09 12.32 5.12
N SER A 43 36.36 11.98 5.39
CA SER A 43 37.38 11.76 4.34
C SER A 43 37.27 10.40 3.63
N LEU A 44 36.48 9.46 4.16
CA LEU A 44 36.31 8.13 3.61
C LEU A 44 34.87 7.62 3.77
N ALA A 45 34.30 7.11 2.69
CA ALA A 45 33.01 6.44 2.72
C ALA A 45 33.12 5.08 3.44
N ILE A 46 32.11 4.77 4.25
CA ILE A 46 32.01 3.48 4.94
C ILE A 46 31.37 2.42 4.03
N ALA A 47 31.93 1.20 4.03
CA ALA A 47 31.31 0.07 3.37
C ALA A 47 30.06 -0.42 4.15
N ALA A 48 29.02 -0.86 3.44
CA ALA A 48 27.73 -1.18 4.05
C ALA A 48 27.78 -2.30 5.10
N ASP A 49 28.61 -3.32 4.89
CA ASP A 49 28.85 -4.42 5.83
C ASP A 49 29.56 -3.94 7.11
N ILE A 50 30.48 -2.99 6.98
CA ILE A 50 31.15 -2.36 8.12
C ILE A 50 30.18 -1.47 8.90
N LEU A 51 29.34 -0.70 8.19
CA LEU A 51 28.31 0.13 8.81
C LEU A 51 27.30 -0.72 9.62
N PHE A 52 26.89 -1.87 9.09
CA PHE A 52 26.01 -2.81 9.79
C PHE A 52 26.65 -3.35 11.09
N LYS A 53 27.92 -3.77 11.04
CA LYS A 53 28.62 -4.25 12.26
C LYS A 53 28.82 -3.13 13.29
N ILE A 54 29.07 -1.91 12.81
CA ILE A 54 29.15 -0.72 13.67
C ILE A 54 27.79 -0.41 14.30
N SER A 55 26.68 -0.55 13.56
CA SER A 55 25.33 -0.32 14.10
C SER A 55 24.99 -1.31 15.20
N GLU A 56 25.30 -2.60 15.00
CA GLU A 56 25.16 -3.63 16.05
C GLU A 56 25.98 -3.29 17.30
N ARG A 57 27.21 -2.78 17.13
CA ARG A 57 28.05 -2.39 18.26
C ARG A 57 27.53 -1.17 19.03
N LEU A 58 27.00 -0.20 18.30
CA LEU A 58 26.40 1.00 18.88
C LEU A 58 24.97 0.76 19.38
N GLY A 59 24.43 -0.46 19.21
CA GLY A 59 23.11 -0.86 19.71
C GLY A 59 21.95 -0.18 18.99
N VAL A 60 22.14 0.22 17.72
CA VAL A 60 21.12 0.89 16.90
C VAL A 60 20.85 0.11 15.61
N ASP A 61 19.64 0.28 15.05
CA ASP A 61 19.34 -0.23 13.72
C ASP A 61 20.22 0.49 12.68
N VAL A 62 20.65 -0.21 11.62
CA VAL A 62 21.51 0.40 10.59
C VAL A 62 20.85 1.60 9.92
N ASN A 63 19.51 1.61 9.86
CA ASN A 63 18.75 2.74 9.36
C ASN A 63 19.01 4.01 10.17
N TYR A 64 19.37 3.96 11.46
CA TYR A 64 19.73 5.14 12.25
C TYR A 64 20.77 6.05 11.58
N PHE A 65 21.76 5.46 10.90
CA PHE A 65 22.81 6.24 10.25
C PHE A 65 22.35 6.88 8.94
N TYR A 66 21.36 6.27 8.28
CA TYR A 66 20.69 6.80 7.10
C TYR A 66 19.52 7.72 7.45
N ASP A 67 18.96 7.55 8.65
CA ASP A 67 18.04 8.43 9.33
C ASP A 67 18.87 9.60 9.79
N THR A 68 19.25 10.42 8.81
CA THR A 68 18.86 11.80 8.88
C THR A 68 17.88 12.04 10.02
N THR A 69 18.07 12.91 11.01
CA THR A 69 16.99 13.89 11.09
C THR A 69 16.93 14.47 9.69
N PHE A 70 16.07 13.85 8.88
CA PHE A 70 16.06 13.95 7.43
C PHE A 70 16.06 15.45 7.18
N PRO A 71 16.95 16.03 6.35
CA PRO A 71 17.06 17.49 6.25
C PRO A 71 15.64 18.03 6.17
N GLU A 72 15.14 18.76 7.19
CA GLU A 72 13.74 18.80 7.75
C GLU A 72 12.58 18.43 6.81
N ARG A 73 12.77 18.74 5.53
CA ARG A 73 12.05 18.35 4.32
C ARG A 73 11.79 16.84 4.12
N MET A 74 12.72 15.90 4.38
CA MET A 74 12.46 14.47 4.08
C MET A 74 11.64 13.76 5.19
N ASP A 75 11.77 14.17 6.47
CA ASP A 75 10.85 13.79 7.56
C ASP A 75 9.45 14.33 7.26
N TYR A 76 9.37 15.62 6.90
CA TYR A 76 8.11 16.25 6.52
C TYR A 76 7.42 15.56 5.33
N SER A 77 8.18 15.12 4.31
CA SER A 77 7.59 14.40 3.17
C SER A 77 6.97 13.06 3.59
N LEU A 78 7.59 12.35 4.53
CA LEU A 78 7.06 11.10 5.07
C LEU A 78 5.81 11.36 5.92
N GLU A 79 5.82 12.40 6.76
CA GLU A 79 4.63 12.82 7.53
C GLU A 79 3.45 13.13 6.61
N VAL A 80 3.69 13.87 5.51
CA VAL A 80 2.66 14.12 4.49
C VAL A 80 2.18 12.82 3.87
N GLU A 81 3.08 11.88 3.53
CA GLU A 81 2.66 10.59 2.96
C GLU A 81 1.79 9.78 3.95
N ILE A 82 2.13 9.79 5.24
CA ILE A 82 1.36 9.14 6.31
C ILE A 82 -0.02 9.78 6.44
N GLN A 83 -0.08 11.11 6.61
CA GLN A 83 -1.35 11.85 6.71
C GLN A 83 -2.24 11.63 5.49
N ALA A 84 -1.68 11.67 4.28
CA ALA A 84 -2.44 11.43 3.06
C ALA A 84 -3.02 10.01 3.01
N ARG A 85 -2.26 8.99 3.43
CA ARG A 85 -2.74 7.60 3.49
C ARG A 85 -3.83 7.41 4.54
N GLU A 86 -3.71 8.05 5.70
CA GLU A 86 -4.76 8.04 6.73
C GLU A 86 -6.06 8.66 6.20
N LEU A 87 -5.98 9.78 5.49
CA LEU A 87 -7.15 10.41 4.87
C LEU A 87 -7.81 9.51 3.81
N VAL A 88 -7.02 8.73 3.06
CA VAL A 88 -7.55 7.72 2.12
C VAL A 88 -8.25 6.59 2.87
N ILE A 89 -7.68 6.10 3.98
CA ILE A 89 -8.30 5.04 4.80
C ILE A 89 -9.64 5.50 5.39
N GLN A 90 -9.75 6.78 5.74
CA GLN A 90 -10.97 7.40 6.27
C GLN A 90 -11.95 7.84 5.18
N ASP A 91 -11.67 7.56 3.90
CA ASP A 91 -12.42 8.06 2.73
C ASP A 91 -12.60 9.60 2.71
N ASN A 92 -11.74 10.35 3.39
CA ASN A 92 -11.80 11.81 3.50
C ASN A 92 -11.05 12.49 2.34
N TYR A 93 -11.50 12.25 1.12
CA TYR A 93 -10.87 12.78 -0.09
C TYR A 93 -10.94 14.31 -0.21
N THR A 94 -11.87 14.96 0.50
CA THR A 94 -11.95 16.43 0.53
C THR A 94 -10.80 17.04 1.32
N ALA A 95 -10.47 16.48 2.48
CA ALA A 95 -9.29 16.91 3.24
C ALA A 95 -7.99 16.51 2.51
N LEU A 96 -7.95 15.33 1.89
CA LEU A 96 -6.82 14.91 1.06
C LEU A 96 -6.55 15.92 -0.05
N LYS A 97 -7.59 16.39 -0.75
CA LYS A 97 -7.45 17.38 -1.82
C LYS A 97 -6.77 18.66 -1.33
N ARG A 98 -7.18 19.18 -0.17
CA ARG A 98 -6.58 20.39 0.43
C ARG A 98 -5.10 20.16 0.80
N LEU A 99 -4.77 19.00 1.35
CA LEU A 99 -3.39 18.62 1.65
C LEU A 99 -2.56 18.60 0.36
N ILE A 100 -3.00 17.86 -0.64
CA ILE A 100 -2.29 17.70 -1.92
C ILE A 100 -2.08 19.04 -2.63
N GLU A 101 -3.11 19.90 -2.72
CA GLU A 101 -3.00 21.22 -3.35
C GLU A 101 -1.99 22.13 -2.64
N LYS A 102 -1.89 22.05 -1.30
CA LYS A 102 -0.88 22.77 -0.52
C LYS A 102 0.53 22.24 -0.83
N GLU A 103 0.71 20.92 -0.84
CA GLU A 103 2.03 20.30 -0.99
C GLU A 103 2.59 20.44 -2.41
N GLU A 104 1.75 20.60 -3.43
CA GLU A 104 2.16 20.95 -4.81
C GLU A 104 2.87 22.30 -4.90
N GLN A 105 2.61 23.24 -3.99
CA GLN A 105 3.26 24.56 -3.97
C GLN A 105 4.60 24.56 -3.23
N THR A 106 4.99 23.44 -2.64
CA THR A 106 6.21 23.35 -1.83
C THR A 106 7.42 22.98 -2.69
N PRO A 107 8.65 23.40 -2.32
CA PRO A 107 9.86 22.99 -3.02
C PRO A 107 10.10 21.48 -3.06
N LEU A 108 9.42 20.71 -2.18
CA LEU A 108 9.49 19.26 -2.15
C LEU A 108 8.88 18.60 -3.39
N TYR A 109 7.95 19.28 -4.06
CA TYR A 109 7.30 18.78 -5.26
C TYR A 109 8.28 18.56 -6.43
N GLU A 110 9.47 19.17 -6.40
CA GLU A 110 10.54 18.91 -7.37
C GLU A 110 11.22 17.54 -7.15
N ASN A 111 11.07 16.93 -5.96
CA ASN A 111 11.57 15.59 -5.72
C ASN A 111 10.73 14.57 -6.49
N ARG A 112 11.35 13.86 -7.43
CA ARG A 112 10.70 12.88 -8.31
C ARG A 112 9.86 11.82 -7.57
N ARG A 113 10.31 11.32 -6.42
CA ARG A 113 9.61 10.30 -5.63
C ARG A 113 8.40 10.89 -4.89
N PHE A 114 8.56 12.07 -4.32
CA PHE A 114 7.46 12.77 -3.65
C PHE A 114 6.41 13.24 -4.67
N LYS A 115 6.86 13.81 -5.80
CA LYS A 115 6.01 14.19 -6.93
C LYS A 115 5.13 13.04 -7.42
N GLN A 116 5.71 11.83 -7.58
CA GLN A 116 4.93 10.64 -7.93
C GLN A 116 3.81 10.38 -6.91
N PHE A 117 4.12 10.46 -5.61
CA PHE A 117 3.14 10.25 -4.55
C PHE A 117 2.02 11.30 -4.60
N ILE A 118 2.38 12.57 -4.76
CA ILE A 118 1.43 13.69 -4.85
C ILE A 118 0.53 13.55 -6.07
N LEU A 119 1.08 13.25 -7.26
CA LEU A 119 0.27 13.01 -8.47
C LEU A 119 -0.68 11.83 -8.31
N TRP A 120 -0.22 10.73 -7.70
CA TRP A 120 -1.08 9.58 -7.42
C TRP A 120 -2.26 9.96 -6.50
N HIS A 121 -2.02 10.67 -5.39
CA HIS A 121 -3.09 11.06 -4.47
C HIS A 121 -3.99 12.16 -5.07
N LYS A 122 -3.44 13.04 -5.93
CA LYS A 122 -4.22 13.99 -6.72
C LYS A 122 -5.18 13.29 -7.67
N ALA A 123 -4.76 12.19 -8.30
CA ALA A 123 -5.64 11.38 -9.11
C ALA A 123 -6.82 10.83 -8.28
N LEU A 124 -6.58 10.36 -7.05
CA LEU A 124 -7.67 9.95 -6.15
C LEU A 124 -8.64 11.10 -5.87
N CYS A 125 -8.13 12.31 -5.64
CA CYS A 125 -8.96 13.50 -5.46
C CYS A 125 -9.81 13.79 -6.71
N LYS A 126 -9.21 13.72 -7.91
CA LYS A 126 -9.93 13.90 -9.17
C LYS A 126 -11.06 12.89 -9.35
N ARG A 127 -10.78 11.62 -9.04
CA ARG A 127 -11.75 10.53 -9.10
C ARG A 127 -12.89 10.67 -8.09
N TYR A 128 -12.58 10.90 -6.82
CA TYR A 128 -13.58 10.82 -5.74
C TYR A 128 -14.28 12.14 -5.46
N VAL A 129 -13.60 13.29 -5.58
CA VAL A 129 -14.15 14.63 -5.32
C VAL A 129 -14.67 15.25 -6.61
N ASP A 130 -13.81 15.39 -7.62
CA ASP A 130 -14.12 16.15 -8.84
C ASP A 130 -14.95 15.35 -9.86
N LYS A 131 -15.01 14.02 -9.68
CA LYS A 131 -15.61 13.06 -10.62
C LYS A 131 -15.04 13.15 -12.04
N ASP A 132 -13.78 13.57 -12.14
CA ASP A 132 -13.02 13.71 -13.38
C ASP A 132 -12.11 12.49 -13.57
N LEU A 133 -12.65 11.47 -14.26
CA LEU A 133 -11.99 10.18 -14.44
C LEU A 133 -10.84 10.26 -15.47
N ASP A 134 -10.97 11.10 -16.49
CA ASP A 134 -9.96 11.25 -17.55
C ASP A 134 -8.70 11.89 -16.98
N THR A 135 -8.82 13.04 -16.31
CA THR A 135 -7.67 13.67 -15.64
C THR A 135 -7.08 12.76 -14.57
N SER A 136 -7.93 12.02 -13.84
CA SER A 136 -7.45 11.04 -12.86
C SER A 136 -6.58 9.97 -13.53
N LEU A 137 -6.97 9.46 -14.70
CA LEU A 137 -6.21 8.44 -15.42
C LEU A 137 -4.87 8.99 -15.92
N ASP A 138 -4.88 10.21 -16.47
CA ASP A 138 -3.67 10.88 -16.97
C ASP A 138 -2.65 11.13 -15.85
N LEU A 139 -3.10 11.60 -14.68
CA LEU A 139 -2.24 11.80 -13.51
C LEU A 139 -1.59 10.50 -13.02
N LEU A 140 -2.32 9.36 -13.04
CA LEU A 140 -1.72 8.07 -12.70
C LEU A 140 -0.68 7.62 -13.73
N ASN A 141 -0.93 7.88 -15.02
CA ASN A 141 0.03 7.58 -16.08
C ASN A 141 1.30 8.44 -15.91
N GLU A 142 1.16 9.73 -15.63
CA GLU A 142 2.28 10.63 -15.34
C GLU A 142 3.06 10.16 -14.11
N ALA A 143 2.38 9.80 -13.02
CA ALA A 143 3.00 9.26 -11.82
C ALA A 143 3.85 8.00 -12.11
N LEU A 144 3.37 7.10 -12.97
CA LEU A 144 4.12 5.89 -13.37
C LEU A 144 5.35 6.20 -14.23
N LEU A 145 5.34 7.29 -15.01
CA LEU A 145 6.51 7.74 -15.77
C LEU A 145 7.59 8.35 -14.86
N LEU A 146 7.17 8.97 -13.74
CA LEU A 146 8.09 9.55 -12.78
C LEU A 146 8.88 8.53 -11.99
N PHE A 147 8.40 7.33 -11.71
CA PHE A 147 9.26 6.33 -11.10
C PHE A 147 8.73 4.96 -11.47
N ASN A 148 9.48 4.31 -12.36
CA ASN A 148 9.27 2.93 -12.71
C ASN A 148 10.47 2.12 -12.26
N THR A 149 10.23 0.89 -11.78
CA THR A 149 11.31 -0.04 -11.49
C THR A 149 11.86 -0.58 -12.82
N ASN A 150 11.59 -1.83 -13.18
CA ASN A 150 11.92 -2.34 -14.51
C ASN A 150 10.73 -3.16 -15.06
N HIS A 151 10.74 -3.47 -16.35
CA HIS A 151 9.61 -4.18 -16.98
C HIS A 151 9.31 -5.57 -16.37
N LYS A 152 10.25 -6.16 -15.63
CA LYS A 152 10.10 -7.51 -15.04
C LYS A 152 9.55 -7.50 -13.62
N VAL A 153 9.76 -6.41 -12.87
CA VAL A 153 9.42 -6.30 -11.44
C VAL A 153 8.83 -4.93 -11.16
N LYS A 154 7.71 -4.91 -10.44
CA LYS A 154 7.06 -3.70 -9.95
C LYS A 154 7.26 -3.61 -8.44
N CYS A 155 7.58 -2.43 -7.92
CA CYS A 155 7.62 -2.18 -6.48
C CYS A 155 6.20 -2.04 -5.91
N GLU A 156 6.08 -2.09 -4.58
CA GLU A 156 4.79 -2.00 -3.89
C GLU A 156 4.00 -0.73 -4.28
N ARG A 157 4.67 0.43 -4.36
CA ARG A 157 4.05 1.69 -4.77
C ARG A 157 3.51 1.65 -6.21
N GLU A 158 4.27 1.08 -7.15
CA GLU A 158 3.79 0.92 -8.53
C GLU A 158 2.55 0.02 -8.59
N ILE A 159 2.50 -1.03 -7.77
CA ILE A 159 1.34 -1.91 -7.68
C ILE A 159 0.13 -1.14 -7.15
N GLU A 160 0.28 -0.31 -6.11
CA GLU A 160 -0.80 0.53 -5.58
C GLU A 160 -1.31 1.56 -6.61
N ILE A 161 -0.41 2.20 -7.37
CA ILE A 161 -0.78 3.15 -8.43
C ILE A 161 -1.54 2.44 -9.54
N LEU A 162 -1.04 1.30 -10.02
CA LEU A 162 -1.69 0.51 -11.07
C LEU A 162 -3.01 -0.10 -10.62
N MET A 163 -3.14 -0.46 -9.34
CA MET A 163 -4.42 -0.89 -8.76
C MET A 163 -5.45 0.23 -8.83
N ASN A 164 -5.05 1.47 -8.53
CA ASN A 164 -5.93 2.64 -8.68
C ASN A 164 -6.26 2.93 -10.15
N LYS A 165 -5.33 2.71 -11.07
CA LYS A 165 -5.61 2.77 -12.52
C LYS A 165 -6.64 1.72 -12.93
N ALA A 166 -6.51 0.49 -12.45
CA ALA A 166 -7.50 -0.55 -12.69
C ALA A 166 -8.88 -0.20 -12.13
N ASN A 167 -8.94 0.43 -10.94
CA ASN A 167 -10.19 0.94 -10.38
C ASN A 167 -10.85 2.00 -11.28
N ILE A 168 -10.09 2.91 -11.90
CA ILE A 168 -10.63 3.88 -12.86
C ILE A 168 -11.18 3.18 -14.10
N LEU A 169 -10.50 2.14 -14.61
CA LEU A 169 -11.04 1.33 -15.72
C LEU A 169 -12.38 0.68 -15.35
N VAL A 170 -12.56 0.27 -14.10
CA VAL A 170 -13.86 -0.23 -13.59
C VAL A 170 -14.92 0.88 -13.59
N ASP A 171 -14.57 2.11 -13.20
CA ASP A 171 -15.50 3.24 -13.24
C ASP A 171 -15.92 3.59 -14.68
N PHE A 172 -15.00 3.44 -15.64
CA PHE A 172 -15.30 3.49 -17.08
C PHE A 172 -16.06 2.27 -17.62
N LYS A 173 -16.41 1.29 -16.76
CA LYS A 173 -17.04 0.01 -17.13
C LYS A 173 -16.20 -0.83 -18.10
N GLN A 174 -14.91 -0.58 -18.20
CA GLN A 174 -13.96 -1.34 -19.03
C GLN A 174 -13.47 -2.59 -18.28
N TYR A 175 -14.41 -3.44 -17.87
CA TYR A 175 -14.14 -4.56 -16.95
C TYR A 175 -13.09 -5.54 -17.47
N ARG A 176 -13.07 -5.83 -18.78
CA ARG A 176 -12.07 -6.75 -19.38
C ARG A 176 -10.64 -6.21 -19.27
N GLN A 177 -10.46 -4.90 -19.50
CA GLN A 177 -9.14 -4.28 -19.35
C GLN A 177 -8.71 -4.23 -17.89
N ALA A 178 -9.64 -3.92 -16.99
CA ALA A 178 -9.39 -3.97 -15.54
C ALA A 178 -9.00 -5.38 -15.07
N ILE A 179 -9.68 -6.43 -15.56
CA ILE A 179 -9.36 -7.84 -15.25
C ILE A 179 -7.91 -8.16 -15.65
N ASN A 180 -7.53 -7.87 -16.90
CA ASN A 180 -6.17 -8.14 -17.36
C ASN A 180 -5.13 -7.45 -16.47
N LEU A 181 -5.37 -6.19 -16.13
CA LEU A 181 -4.47 -5.42 -15.26
C LEU A 181 -4.40 -6.01 -13.84
N TYR A 182 -5.53 -6.41 -13.24
CA TYR A 182 -5.53 -7.05 -11.92
C TYR A 182 -4.83 -8.41 -11.91
N GLU A 183 -4.96 -9.21 -12.97
CA GLU A 183 -4.26 -10.49 -13.09
C GLU A 183 -2.74 -10.29 -13.17
N ASP A 184 -2.28 -9.30 -13.96
CA ASP A 184 -0.87 -8.90 -14.03
C ASP A 184 -0.35 -8.40 -12.68
N LEU A 185 -1.16 -7.65 -11.94
CA LEU A 185 -0.81 -7.18 -10.60
C LEU A 185 -0.70 -8.33 -9.60
N LEU A 186 -1.63 -9.30 -9.65
CA LEU A 186 -1.57 -10.47 -8.77
C LEU A 186 -0.31 -11.31 -9.02
N PHE A 187 0.13 -11.43 -10.28
CA PHE A 187 1.40 -12.06 -10.62
C PHE A 187 2.60 -11.24 -10.11
N SER A 188 2.52 -9.92 -10.20
CA SER A 188 3.58 -9.00 -9.73
C SER A 188 3.74 -9.08 -8.20
N VAL A 189 2.64 -9.10 -7.44
CA VAL A 189 2.66 -9.21 -5.97
C VAL A 189 3.35 -10.48 -5.51
N LYS A 190 3.08 -11.63 -6.15
CA LYS A 190 3.71 -12.92 -5.79
C LYS A 190 5.21 -12.98 -6.01
N LYS A 191 5.76 -12.06 -6.81
CA LYS A 191 7.21 -11.96 -7.07
C LYS A 191 7.93 -11.01 -6.13
N LEU A 192 7.20 -10.25 -5.31
CA LEU A 192 7.83 -9.35 -4.36
C LEU A 192 8.53 -10.17 -3.25
N PRO A 193 9.81 -9.91 -2.96
CA PRO A 193 10.52 -10.61 -1.90
C PRO A 193 10.01 -10.23 -0.51
N ILE A 194 9.53 -8.99 -0.36
CA ILE A 194 8.95 -8.45 0.87
C ILE A 194 7.71 -7.65 0.47
N ILE A 195 6.59 -7.92 1.15
CA ILE A 195 5.34 -7.19 1.03
C ILE A 195 5.07 -6.55 2.38
N ARG A 196 5.04 -5.21 2.46
CA ARG A 196 4.77 -4.49 3.71
C ARG A 196 3.27 -4.41 3.95
N ASN A 197 2.51 -4.03 2.93
CA ASN A 197 1.07 -4.01 3.00
C ASN A 197 0.46 -5.36 2.58
N HIS A 198 0.25 -6.24 3.57
CA HIS A 198 -0.37 -7.55 3.37
C HIS A 198 -1.82 -7.51 2.83
N ASN A 199 -2.47 -6.34 2.86
CA ASN A 199 -3.82 -6.17 2.32
C ASN A 199 -3.85 -5.97 0.80
N ILE A 200 -2.71 -5.72 0.14
CA ILE A 200 -2.66 -5.51 -1.33
C ILE A 200 -3.24 -6.70 -2.09
N GLU A 201 -2.87 -7.93 -1.72
CA GLU A 201 -3.41 -9.12 -2.37
C GLU A 201 -4.93 -9.23 -2.16
N ILE A 202 -5.42 -8.89 -0.96
CA ILE A 202 -6.84 -8.91 -0.62
C ILE A 202 -7.61 -7.90 -1.49
N MET A 203 -7.11 -6.67 -1.60
CA MET A 203 -7.70 -5.61 -2.44
C MET A 203 -7.77 -6.00 -3.91
N ILE A 204 -6.67 -6.54 -4.46
CA ILE A 204 -6.63 -6.99 -5.86
C ILE A 204 -7.65 -8.11 -6.08
N ARG A 205 -7.70 -9.10 -5.18
CA ARG A 205 -8.64 -10.23 -5.31
C ARG A 205 -10.09 -9.80 -5.20
N TYR A 206 -10.40 -8.90 -4.28
CA TYR A 206 -11.72 -8.30 -4.17
C TYR A 206 -12.13 -7.58 -5.47
N ASN A 207 -11.31 -6.66 -5.97
CA ASN A 207 -11.65 -5.91 -7.18
C ASN A 207 -11.71 -6.80 -8.42
N LEU A 208 -10.82 -7.80 -8.54
CA LEU A 208 -10.88 -8.79 -9.62
C LEU A 208 -12.17 -9.62 -9.55
N SER A 209 -12.59 -10.05 -8.36
CA SER A 209 -13.87 -10.74 -8.18
C SER A 209 -15.07 -9.86 -8.54
N ARG A 210 -15.04 -8.56 -8.20
CA ARG A 210 -16.05 -7.59 -8.65
C ARG A 210 -16.12 -7.51 -10.16
N CYS A 211 -14.99 -7.35 -10.84
CA CYS A 211 -14.98 -7.27 -12.30
C CYS A 211 -15.54 -8.53 -12.94
N TYR A 212 -15.19 -9.71 -12.42
CA TYR A 212 -15.74 -10.98 -12.90
C TYR A 212 -17.25 -11.08 -12.69
N LEU A 213 -17.76 -10.59 -11.56
CA LEU A 213 -19.20 -10.52 -11.29
C LEU A 213 -19.91 -9.63 -12.32
N MET A 214 -19.33 -8.46 -12.63
CA MET A 214 -19.90 -7.51 -13.60
C MET A 214 -19.95 -8.03 -15.04
N ILE A 215 -19.18 -9.08 -15.36
CA ILE A 215 -19.23 -9.76 -16.67
C ILE A 215 -19.89 -11.14 -16.57
N SER A 216 -20.65 -11.39 -15.50
CA SER A 216 -21.38 -12.64 -15.24
C SER A 216 -20.52 -13.90 -15.22
N ASN A 217 -19.22 -13.77 -14.91
CA ASN A 217 -18.35 -14.92 -14.69
C ASN A 217 -18.34 -15.28 -13.19
N TYR A 218 -19.42 -15.95 -12.77
CA TYR A 218 -19.65 -16.28 -11.37
C TYR A 218 -18.64 -17.29 -10.81
N GLU A 219 -18.18 -18.25 -11.64
CA GLU A 219 -17.13 -19.20 -11.25
C GLU A 219 -15.84 -18.49 -10.86
N LYS A 220 -15.31 -17.62 -11.74
CA LYS A 220 -14.10 -16.87 -11.43
C LYS A 220 -14.30 -15.89 -10.27
N THR A 221 -15.48 -15.29 -10.15
CA THR A 221 -15.85 -14.46 -9.00
C THR A 221 -15.63 -15.20 -7.69
N ILE A 222 -16.21 -16.39 -7.57
CA ILE A 222 -16.10 -17.24 -6.37
C ILE A 222 -14.65 -17.67 -6.13
N VAL A 223 -13.93 -18.10 -7.17
CA VAL A 223 -12.52 -18.53 -7.06
C VAL A 223 -11.63 -17.41 -6.54
N HIS A 224 -11.72 -16.21 -7.11
CA HIS A 224 -10.88 -15.09 -6.70
C HIS A 224 -11.25 -14.56 -5.31
N ALA A 225 -12.55 -14.44 -5.01
CA ALA A 225 -13.00 -13.99 -3.71
C ALA A 225 -12.63 -14.97 -2.59
N LYS A 226 -12.77 -16.29 -2.80
CA LYS A 226 -12.34 -17.30 -1.82
C LYS A 226 -10.83 -17.30 -1.57
N LYS A 227 -10.01 -17.08 -2.61
CA LYS A 227 -8.56 -16.88 -2.43
C LYS A 227 -8.26 -15.61 -1.61
N GLY A 228 -9.09 -14.57 -1.75
CA GLY A 228 -9.02 -13.36 -0.93
C GLY A 228 -9.29 -13.69 0.54
N LEU A 229 -10.35 -14.45 0.82
CA LEU A 229 -10.69 -14.91 2.17
C LEU A 229 -9.58 -15.78 2.80
N THR A 230 -8.92 -16.63 2.01
CA THR A 230 -7.73 -17.36 2.50
C THR A 230 -6.61 -16.40 2.88
N SER A 231 -6.39 -15.33 2.11
CA SER A 231 -5.38 -14.32 2.42
C SER A 231 -5.73 -13.55 3.70
N CYS A 232 -7.00 -13.14 3.87
CA CYS A 232 -7.51 -12.56 5.12
C CYS A 232 -7.19 -13.46 6.34
N ARG A 233 -7.47 -14.77 6.24
CA ARG A 233 -7.22 -15.74 7.32
C ARG A 233 -5.74 -15.92 7.63
N ASN A 234 -4.91 -16.07 6.60
CA ASN A 234 -3.46 -16.22 6.77
C ASN A 234 -2.84 -14.99 7.45
N ASN A 235 -3.35 -13.80 7.10
CA ASN A 235 -2.90 -12.53 7.65
C ASN A 235 -3.61 -12.15 8.95
N ARG A 236 -4.55 -12.98 9.44
CA ARG A 236 -5.42 -12.68 10.60
C ARG A 236 -6.09 -11.30 10.52
N SER A 237 -6.50 -10.92 9.31
CA SER A 237 -7.04 -9.59 8.99
C SER A 237 -8.52 -9.68 8.63
N LEU A 238 -9.34 -8.82 9.23
CA LEU A 238 -10.74 -8.62 8.84
C LEU A 238 -10.89 -7.66 7.65
N TYR A 239 -9.81 -7.00 7.24
CA TYR A 239 -9.83 -6.03 6.14
C TYR A 239 -10.40 -6.65 4.87
N GLY A 240 -11.47 -6.04 4.34
CA GLY A 240 -12.16 -6.49 3.13
C GLY A 240 -12.87 -7.85 3.22
N MET A 241 -12.85 -8.51 4.39
CA MET A 241 -13.37 -9.87 4.54
C MET A 241 -14.89 -9.94 4.38
N GLY A 242 -15.63 -8.97 4.94
CA GLY A 242 -17.08 -8.85 4.78
C GLY A 242 -17.47 -8.64 3.31
N HIS A 243 -16.75 -7.76 2.62
CA HIS A 243 -16.93 -7.49 1.19
C HIS A 243 -16.70 -8.72 0.30
N LEU A 244 -15.67 -9.51 0.61
CA LEU A 244 -15.40 -10.76 -0.08
C LEU A 244 -16.49 -11.81 0.15
N TYR A 245 -16.97 -11.95 1.40
CA TYR A 245 -18.11 -12.82 1.70
C TYR A 245 -19.36 -12.38 0.94
N PHE A 246 -19.64 -11.08 0.91
CA PHE A 246 -20.80 -10.52 0.21
C PHE A 246 -20.77 -10.82 -1.29
N ILE A 247 -19.61 -10.66 -1.94
CA ILE A 247 -19.46 -10.99 -3.37
C ILE A 247 -19.65 -12.47 -3.65
N VAL A 248 -19.16 -13.36 -2.79
CA VAL A 248 -19.40 -14.79 -2.96
C VAL A 248 -20.89 -15.10 -2.81
N GLY A 249 -21.57 -14.46 -1.84
CA GLY A 249 -23.02 -14.56 -1.68
C GLY A 249 -23.78 -14.14 -2.94
N ARG A 250 -23.43 -12.96 -3.49
CA ARG A 250 -23.97 -12.47 -4.77
C ARG A 250 -23.73 -13.44 -5.91
N ALA A 251 -22.52 -13.98 -6.04
CA ALA A 251 -22.21 -14.92 -7.11
C ALA A 251 -23.00 -16.23 -7.00
N TYR A 252 -23.26 -16.71 -5.78
CA TYR A 252 -24.11 -17.90 -5.55
C TYR A 252 -25.59 -17.63 -5.79
N GLU A 253 -26.07 -16.43 -5.43
CA GLU A 253 -27.42 -15.97 -5.74
C GLU A 253 -27.69 -15.98 -7.25
N GLU A 254 -26.75 -15.47 -8.06
CA GLU A 254 -26.87 -15.42 -9.52
C GLU A 254 -26.83 -16.79 -10.23
N ILE A 255 -26.42 -17.86 -9.54
CA ILE A 255 -26.42 -19.24 -10.05
C ILE A 255 -27.41 -20.14 -9.30
N ASP A 256 -28.42 -19.54 -8.66
CA ASP A 256 -29.52 -20.19 -7.94
C ASP A 256 -29.08 -21.12 -6.78
N GLN A 257 -27.87 -20.95 -6.27
CA GLN A 257 -27.34 -21.69 -5.13
C GLN A 257 -27.72 -21.00 -3.81
N THR A 258 -29.04 -20.97 -3.54
CA THR A 258 -29.66 -20.19 -2.47
C THR A 258 -29.08 -20.48 -1.08
N VAL A 259 -28.83 -21.76 -0.75
CA VAL A 259 -28.29 -22.16 0.57
C VAL A 259 -26.90 -21.56 0.79
N GLN A 260 -26.03 -21.64 -0.20
CA GLN A 260 -24.70 -21.06 -0.14
C GLN A 260 -24.77 -19.53 -0.13
N ALA A 261 -25.64 -18.91 -0.92
CA ALA A 261 -25.83 -17.46 -0.90
C ALA A 261 -26.19 -16.95 0.52
N LEU A 262 -27.18 -17.59 1.16
CA LEU A 262 -27.58 -17.28 2.54
C LEU A 262 -26.42 -17.44 3.54
N GLU A 263 -25.66 -18.53 3.46
CA GLU A 263 -24.50 -18.75 4.34
C GLU A 263 -23.48 -17.62 4.20
N PHE A 264 -23.17 -17.22 2.96
CA PHE A 264 -22.17 -16.20 2.67
C PHE A 264 -22.65 -14.80 3.04
N PHE A 265 -23.91 -14.44 2.81
CA PHE A 265 -24.45 -13.16 3.29
C PHE A 265 -24.50 -13.08 4.82
N GLN A 266 -24.78 -14.18 5.51
CA GLN A 266 -24.77 -14.20 6.97
C GLN A 266 -23.35 -13.96 7.52
N LYS A 267 -22.33 -14.55 6.90
CA LYS A 267 -20.92 -14.27 7.25
C LYS A 267 -20.53 -12.83 6.93
N ALA A 268 -20.95 -12.29 5.78
CA ALA A 268 -20.71 -10.90 5.42
C ALA A 268 -21.30 -9.94 6.47
N LYS A 269 -22.57 -10.16 6.85
CA LYS A 269 -23.26 -9.38 7.88
C LYS A 269 -22.52 -9.38 9.21
N GLN A 270 -22.08 -10.55 9.68
CA GLN A 270 -21.31 -10.67 10.94
C GLN A 270 -20.00 -9.89 10.90
N VAL A 271 -19.28 -9.92 9.78
CA VAL A 271 -18.04 -9.15 9.65
C VAL A 271 -18.34 -7.65 9.62
N PHE A 272 -19.33 -7.20 8.84
CA PHE A 272 -19.69 -5.78 8.78
C PHE A 272 -20.17 -5.21 10.12
N ASP A 273 -20.84 -6.01 10.94
CA ASP A 273 -21.20 -5.65 12.31
C ASP A 273 -19.96 -5.46 13.18
N LEU A 274 -19.01 -6.40 13.12
CA LEU A 274 -17.74 -6.32 13.85
C LEU A 274 -16.81 -5.19 13.39
N THR A 275 -16.91 -4.77 12.13
CA THR A 275 -16.10 -3.70 11.54
C THR A 275 -16.81 -2.34 11.50
N GLU A 276 -18.00 -2.22 12.10
CA GLU A 276 -18.80 -0.99 12.15
C GLU A 276 -19.12 -0.41 10.75
N GLU A 277 -19.28 -1.29 9.76
CA GLU A 277 -19.60 -0.94 8.37
C GLU A 277 -21.12 -0.93 8.12
N ASP A 278 -21.85 -0.04 8.81
CA ASP A 278 -23.32 -0.01 8.87
C ASP A 278 -24.01 -0.08 7.50
N GLN A 279 -23.52 0.70 6.53
CA GLN A 279 -24.10 0.70 5.18
C GLN A 279 -24.06 -0.69 4.54
N TYR A 280 -22.97 -1.43 4.74
CA TYR A 280 -22.77 -2.76 4.17
C TYR A 280 -23.45 -3.84 5.00
N TYR A 281 -23.54 -3.66 6.32
CA TYR A 281 -24.39 -4.47 7.19
C TYR A 281 -25.84 -4.45 6.70
N GLN A 282 -26.41 -3.28 6.44
CA GLN A 282 -27.79 -3.15 5.95
C GLN A 282 -27.99 -3.81 4.58
N LYS A 283 -27.01 -3.70 3.67
CA LYS A 283 -27.04 -4.40 2.37
C LYS A 283 -27.05 -5.92 2.55
N ALA A 284 -26.17 -6.45 3.39
CA ALA A 284 -26.13 -7.89 3.67
C ALA A 284 -27.44 -8.39 4.31
N LEU A 285 -28.02 -7.61 5.24
CA LEU A 285 -29.29 -7.93 5.88
C LEU A 285 -30.46 -7.93 4.90
N PHE A 286 -30.51 -6.95 3.99
CA PHE A 286 -31.51 -6.88 2.94
C PHE A 286 -31.48 -8.13 2.04
N ASN A 287 -30.30 -8.49 1.51
CA ASN A 287 -30.14 -9.69 0.68
C ASN A 287 -30.51 -11.00 1.41
N LEU A 288 -30.21 -11.10 2.71
CA LEU A 288 -30.61 -12.24 3.52
C LEU A 288 -32.13 -12.37 3.62
N ASN A 289 -32.83 -11.27 3.92
CA ASN A 289 -34.29 -11.28 4.10
C ASN A 289 -35.00 -11.63 2.79
N GLU A 290 -34.55 -11.05 1.67
CA GLU A 290 -35.12 -11.34 0.34
C GLU A 290 -35.01 -12.83 -0.01
N LEU A 291 -33.82 -13.42 0.13
CA LEU A 291 -33.62 -14.84 -0.16
C LEU A 291 -34.36 -15.77 0.80
N GLN A 292 -34.48 -15.40 2.08
CA GLN A 292 -35.26 -16.19 3.05
C GLN A 292 -36.76 -16.19 2.75
N ASN A 293 -37.29 -15.07 2.24
CA ASN A 293 -38.68 -14.98 1.83
C ASN A 293 -38.96 -15.85 0.60
N LEU A 294 -38.06 -15.83 -0.39
CA LEU A 294 -38.15 -16.69 -1.57
C LEU A 294 -38.04 -18.18 -1.21
N HIS A 295 -37.14 -18.54 -0.29
CA HIS A 295 -36.94 -19.93 0.12
C HIS A 295 -38.14 -20.51 0.89
N LYS A 296 -38.95 -19.68 1.56
CA LYS A 296 -40.15 -20.12 2.28
C LYS A 296 -41.38 -20.32 1.37
N GLN A 297 -41.32 -19.86 0.12
CA GLN A 297 -42.42 -19.95 -0.85
C GLN A 297 -42.32 -21.17 -1.78
N VAL A 298 -41.25 -21.96 -1.66
CA VAL A 298 -40.98 -23.19 -2.43
C VAL A 298 -41.12 -24.40 -1.51
#